data_AF-A0A8T6TBJ2-F1
#
_entry.id   AF-A0A8T6TBJ2-F1
#
_cell.length_a   1.000
_cell.length_b   1.000
_cell.length_c   1.000
_cell.angle_alpha   90.00
_cell.angle_beta   90.00
_cell.angle_gamma   90.00
#
_symmetry.space_group_name_H-M   'P 1'
#
loop_
_entity.id
_entity.type
_entity.pdbx_description
1 polymer ?
#
loop_
_entity_poly.entity_id
_entity_poly.type
_entity_poly.pdbx_seq_one_letter_code
_entity_poly.pdbx_strand_id
1 'polypeptide(L)' 'MPKLPEAVLRKRLQNEVAQVVRKTSNSIIVKDRSFSQWPAVVDITLKNAPGPVRRGERVTTKYTHKFRITITREYPY' A
#
# COMPACT_ATOMS: atom_id res chain seq x y z
N MET A 1 22.15 8.20 -6.50
CA MET A 1 21.87 8.48 -5.07
C MET A 1 22.11 7.20 -4.28
N PRO A 2 22.68 7.24 -3.06
CA PRO A 2 22.98 6.03 -2.32
C PRO A 2 21.68 5.35 -1.87
N LYS A 3 21.51 4.10 -2.29
CA LYS A 3 20.40 3.22 -1.93
C LYS A 3 20.52 2.79 -0.46
N LEU A 4 19.42 2.75 0.29
CA LEU A 4 19.43 2.21 1.65
C LEU A 4 19.94 0.76 1.63
N PRO A 5 20.75 0.34 2.62
CA PRO A 5 21.08 -1.07 2.80
C PRO A 5 19.80 -1.90 2.90
N GLU A 6 19.78 -3.08 2.27
CA GLU A 6 18.55 -3.86 2.13
C GLU A 6 17.93 -4.22 3.50
N ALA A 7 18.75 -4.54 4.49
CA ALA A 7 18.28 -4.81 5.85
C ALA A 7 17.55 -3.61 6.48
N VAL A 8 18.06 -2.40 6.25
CA VAL A 8 17.46 -1.14 6.75
C VAL A 8 16.14 -0.86 6.03
N LEU A 9 16.11 -1.03 4.71
CA LEU A 9 14.92 -0.88 3.88
C LEU A 9 13.79 -1.83 4.33
N ARG A 10 14.11 -3.12 4.57
CA ARG A 10 13.14 -4.10 5.07
C ARG A 10 12.58 -3.70 6.44
N LYS A 11 13.45 -3.33 7.38
CA LYS A 11 13.05 -2.90 8.73
C LYS A 11 12.13 -1.67 8.67
N ARG A 12 12.45 -0.73 7.79
CA ARG A 12 11.64 0.46 7.54
C ARG A 12 10.24 0.11 7.04
N LEU A 13 10.13 -0.72 6.01
CA LEU A 13 8.83 -1.15 5.48
C LEU A 13 7.99 -1.91 6.51
N GLN A 14 8.61 -2.75 7.33
CA GLN A 14 7.94 -3.42 8.44
C GLN A 14 7.34 -2.42 9.43
N ASN A 15 8.11 -1.40 9.80
CA ASN A 15 7.66 -0.35 10.71
C ASN A 15 6.52 0.49 10.11
N GLU A 16 6.65 0.90 8.85
CA GLU A 16 5.63 1.69 8.16
C GLU A 16 4.32 0.92 8.02
N VAL A 17 4.37 -0.33 7.54
CA VAL A 17 3.17 -1.18 7.44
C VAL A 17 2.54 -1.42 8.82
N ALA A 18 3.35 -1.71 9.85
CA ALA A 18 2.83 -1.87 11.20
C ALA A 18 2.14 -0.59 11.72
N GLN A 19 2.70 0.59 11.43
CA GLN A 19 2.08 1.86 11.78
C GLN A 19 0.77 2.10 11.03
N VAL A 20 0.74 1.86 9.73
CA VAL A 20 -0.48 2.07 8.93
C VAL A 20 -1.58 1.11 9.39
N VAL A 21 -1.28 -0.17 9.57
CA VAL A 21 -2.25 -1.17 10.09
C VAL A 21 -2.81 -0.79 11.44
N ARG A 22 -2.01 -0.16 12.32
CA ARG A 22 -2.48 0.33 13.63
C ARG A 22 -3.33 1.61 13.54
N LYS A 23 -3.04 2.49 12.58
CA LYS A 23 -3.67 3.81 12.48
C LYS A 23 -4.91 3.86 11.57
N THR A 24 -5.06 2.88 10.67
CA THR A 24 -6.12 2.90 9.67
C THR A 24 -7.17 1.82 9.92
N SER A 25 -8.44 2.15 9.70
CA SER A 25 -9.56 1.20 9.66
C SER A 25 -9.70 0.50 8.29
N ASN A 26 -8.85 0.88 7.33
CA ASN A 26 -8.78 0.28 6.01
C ASN A 26 -8.18 -1.13 6.06
N SER A 27 -8.58 -1.98 5.11
CA SER A 27 -8.02 -3.33 5.03
C SER A 27 -6.73 -3.28 4.23
N ILE A 28 -5.63 -3.68 4.86
CA ILE A 28 -4.30 -3.74 4.25
C ILE A 28 -3.84 -5.20 4.28
N ILE A 29 -3.64 -5.76 3.10
CA ILE A 29 -3.16 -7.13 2.91
C ILE A 29 -1.75 -7.04 2.33
N VAL A 30 -0.78 -7.46 3.13
CA VAL A 30 0.63 -7.52 2.73
C VAL A 30 0.94 -8.99 2.46
N LYS A 31 1.27 -9.32 1.19
CA LYS A 31 1.51 -10.72 0.79
C LYS A 31 2.69 -11.34 1.53
N ASP A 32 3.75 -10.55 1.70
CA ASP A 32 4.93 -10.93 2.46
C ASP A 32 5.28 -9.85 3.49
N ARG A 33 4.91 -10.09 4.76
CA ARG A 33 5.19 -9.17 5.87
C ARG A 33 6.67 -9.09 6.24
N SER A 34 7.47 -10.08 5.84
CA SER A 34 8.91 -10.08 6.08
C SER A 34 9.67 -9.23 5.06
N PHE A 35 9.02 -8.86 3.94
CA PHE A 35 9.64 -8.18 2.81
C PHE A 35 10.89 -8.93 2.33
N SER A 36 10.77 -10.26 2.25
CA SER A 36 11.85 -11.18 1.89
C SER A 36 12.22 -11.13 0.41
N GLN A 37 11.23 -10.81 -0.42
CA GLN A 37 11.35 -10.76 -1.87
C GLN A 37 10.95 -9.39 -2.41
N TRP A 38 11.57 -9.02 -3.53
CA TRP A 38 11.33 -7.76 -4.23
C TRP A 38 10.79 -8.01 -5.64
N PRO A 39 9.84 -7.19 -6.13
CA PRO A 39 9.23 -6.05 -5.45
C PRO A 39 8.24 -6.49 -4.37
N ALA A 40 8.13 -5.68 -3.31
CA ALA A 40 7.14 -5.92 -2.28
C ALA A 40 5.75 -5.47 -2.75
N VAL A 41 4.76 -6.33 -2.54
CA VAL A 41 3.39 -6.10 -3.01
C VAL A 41 2.45 -5.91 -1.82
N VAL A 42 1.77 -4.77 -1.79
CA VAL A 42 0.79 -4.42 -0.77
C VAL A 42 -0.55 -4.15 -1.45
N ASP A 43 -1.56 -4.95 -1.11
CA ASP A 43 -2.93 -4.77 -1.57
C ASP A 43 -3.72 -3.99 -0.51
N ILE A 44 -4.34 -2.88 -0.92
CA ILE A 44 -5.05 -1.96 -0.02
C ILE A 44 -6.50 -1.84 -0.47
N THR A 45 -7.41 -1.98 0.48
CA THR A 45 -8.83 -1.65 0.32
C THR A 45 -9.17 -0.47 1.24
N LEU A 46 -9.32 0.70 0.62
CA LEU A 46 -9.87 1.87 1.29
C LEU A 46 -11.37 1.70 1.45
N LYS A 47 -11.84 1.84 2.67
CA LYS A 47 -13.25 1.91 3.05
C LYS A 47 -13.56 3.37 3.40
N ASN A 48 -14.81 3.78 3.20
CA ASN A 48 -15.29 5.13 3.55
C ASN A 48 -14.52 6.29 2.88
N ALA A 49 -13.94 6.05 1.70
CA ALA A 49 -13.28 7.08 0.90
C ALA A 49 -14.19 7.43 -0.29
N PRO A 50 -15.04 8.48 -0.20
CA PRO A 50 -15.94 8.84 -1.29
C PRO A 50 -15.15 9.35 -2.49
N GLY A 51 -15.38 8.76 -3.66
CA GLY A 51 -14.77 9.17 -4.92
C GLY A 51 -15.73 9.02 -6.10
N PRO A 52 -15.64 9.90 -7.10
CA PRO A 52 -16.43 9.78 -8.31
C PRO A 52 -15.98 8.56 -9.12
N VAL A 53 -16.93 7.77 -9.59
CA VAL A 53 -16.69 6.67 -10.52
C VAL A 53 -17.70 6.72 -11.66
N ARG A 54 -17.23 6.47 -12.88
CA ARG A 54 -18.09 6.34 -14.05
C ARG A 54 -18.71 4.94 -14.07
N ARG A 55 -20.04 4.86 -14.13
CA ARG A 55 -20.81 3.64 -14.40
C ARG A 55 -21.62 3.85 -15.67
N GLY A 56 -21.13 3.32 -16.78
CA GLY A 56 -21.70 3.61 -18.10
C GLY A 56 -21.55 5.09 -18.46
N GLU A 57 -22.68 5.78 -18.65
CA GLU A 57 -22.71 7.21 -18.99
C GLU A 57 -22.89 8.13 -17.77
N ARG A 58 -23.09 7.58 -16.57
CA ARG A 58 -23.36 8.37 -15.36
C ARG A 58 -22.16 8.38 -14.42
N VAL A 59 -21.94 9.52 -13.77
CA VAL A 59 -21.00 9.63 -12.64
C VAL A 59 -21.75 9.30 -11.36
N THR A 60 -21.19 8.40 -10.57
CA THR A 60 -21.74 7.96 -9.28
C THR A 60 -20.66 8.02 -8.20
N THR A 61 -21.05 8.05 -6.93
CA THR A 61 -20.07 8.01 -5.83
C THR A 61 -19.83 6.57 -5.41
N LYS A 62 -18.55 6.19 -5.29
CA LYS A 62 -18.11 4.93 -4.68
C LYS A 62 -17.36 5.25 -3.39
N TYR A 63 -17.52 4.40 -2.37
CA TYR A 63 -16.88 4.58 -1.07
C TYR A 63 -15.76 3.57 -0.79
N THR A 64 -15.65 2.54 -1.63
CA THR A 64 -14.66 1.47 -1.47
C THR A 64 -13.76 1.40 -2.70
N HIS A 65 -12.46 1.57 -2.47
CA HIS A 65 -11.45 1.60 -3.53
C HIS A 65 -10.39 0.55 -3.22
N LYS A 66 -10.05 -0.26 -4.22
CA LYS A 66 -9.00 -1.28 -4.12
C LYS A 66 -7.86 -0.86 -5.02
N PHE A 67 -6.64 -0.92 -4.50
CA PHE A 67 -5.44 -0.67 -5.30
C PHE A 67 -4.26 -1.48 -4.76
N ARG A 68 -3.24 -1.59 -5.60
CA ARG A 68 -2.00 -2.31 -5.30
C ARG A 68 -0.85 -1.33 -5.34
N ILE A 69 -0.04 -1.34 -4.29
CA ILE A 69 1.26 -0.66 -4.27
C ILE A 69 2.34 -1.72 -4.54
N THR A 70 3.23 -1.41 -5.48
CA THR A 70 4.43 -2.22 -5.77
C THR A 70 5.63 -1.40 -5.34
N ILE A 71 6.33 -1.83 -4.29
CA ILE A 71 7.47 -1.13 -3.71
C ILE A 71 8.74 -1.81 -4.22
N THR A 72 9.57 -1.04 -4.93
CA THR A 72 10.84 -1.52 -5.49
C THR A 72 11.98 -1.33 -4.49
N ARG A 73 13.16 -1.83 -4.85
CA ARG A 73 14.38 -1.66 -4.04
C ARG A 73 14.89 -0.21 -4.00
N GLU A 74 14.34 0.68 -4.81
CA GLU A 74 14.76 2.09 -4.89
C GLU A 74 14.06 2.96 -3.85
N TYR A 75 12.93 2.48 -3.32
CA TYR A 75 12.23 3.12 -2.20
C TYR A 75 13.19 3.44 -1.04
N PRO A 76 13.08 4.61 -0.40
CA PRO A 76 12.05 5.65 -0.56
C PRO A 76 12.38 6.73 -1.61
N TYR A 77 13.42 6.55 -2.43
CA TYR A 77 13.91 7.55 -3.38
C TYR A 77 13.23 7.44 -4.74
#